data_AF-A0A966F2H7-F1
#
_entry.id   AF-A0A966F2H7-F1
#
_cell.length_a   1.000
_cell.length_b   1.000
_cell.length_c   1.000
_cell.angle_alpha   90.00
_cell.angle_beta   90.00
_cell.angle_gamma   90.00
#
_symmetry.space_group_name_H-M   'P 1'
#
loop_
_entity.id
_entity.type
_entity.pdbx_description
1 polymer ?
#
loop_
_entity_poly.entity_id
_entity_poly.type
_entity_poly.pdbx_seq_one_letter_code
_entity_poly.pdbx_strand_id
1 'polypeptide(L)'
;MDPVTQGLIGGLFAQAGVRRGQMRRAAAVGALAGMAPDLDVLIRSSRDSLLAIEYHRHFTHSLAFVPIGAVVVALMLWPMLGSRVQGLPFVRFYVWALLGCASHGLLDAMTSYGTRLLWPLSDLRAAWNVVSVIDPLFTLPLALLLGLAIWRSRPRLAALAAAWCAVYLAIGALQQQRAET
;
A
#
# COMPACT_ATOMS: atom_id res chain seq x y z
N MET A 1 1.05 -9.42 0.53
CA MET A 1 0.48 -9.43 -0.83
C MET A 1 1.64 -9.27 -1.80
N ASP A 2 1.48 -9.53 -3.09
CA ASP A 2 2.57 -9.28 -4.03
C ASP A 2 2.91 -7.78 -4.13
N PRO A 3 4.19 -7.42 -4.35
CA PRO A 3 4.60 -6.01 -4.39
C PRO A 3 3.95 -5.19 -5.51
N VAL A 4 3.53 -5.81 -6.62
CA VAL A 4 2.88 -5.09 -7.73
C VAL A 4 1.53 -4.57 -7.26
N THR A 5 0.73 -5.42 -6.62
CA THR A 5 -0.54 -4.99 -6.06
C THR A 5 -0.37 -3.92 -4.98
N GLN A 6 0.65 -4.07 -4.13
CA GLN A 6 0.94 -3.08 -3.10
C GLN A 6 1.29 -1.71 -3.69
N GLY A 7 2.07 -1.67 -4.75
CA GLY A 7 2.35 -0.44 -5.50
C GLY A 7 1.10 0.15 -6.15
N LEU A 8 0.23 -0.68 -6.75
CA LEU A 8 -1.00 -0.20 -7.38
C LEU A 8 -1.97 0.40 -6.35
N ILE A 9 -2.20 -0.28 -5.23
CA ILE A 9 -3.06 0.20 -4.16
C ILE A 9 -2.48 1.46 -3.53
N GLY A 10 -1.19 1.49 -3.21
CA GLY A 10 -0.54 2.67 -2.67
C GLY A 10 -0.64 3.88 -3.61
N GLY A 11 -0.44 3.67 -4.91
CA GLY A 11 -0.60 4.70 -5.93
C GLY A 11 -2.04 5.19 -6.07
N LEU A 12 -3.02 4.29 -5.96
CA LEU A 12 -4.44 4.63 -5.98
C LEU A 12 -4.84 5.47 -4.76
N PHE A 13 -4.46 5.07 -3.54
CA PHE A 13 -4.77 5.81 -2.33
C PHE A 13 -4.13 7.20 -2.33
N ALA A 14 -2.87 7.33 -2.77
CA ALA A 14 -2.20 8.61 -2.86
C ALA A 14 -2.86 9.59 -3.85
N GLN A 15 -3.63 9.12 -4.83
CA GLN A 15 -4.39 9.97 -5.75
C GLN A 15 -5.70 10.51 -5.16
N ALA A 16 -6.12 10.05 -3.97
CA ALA A 16 -7.35 10.53 -3.34
C ALA A 16 -7.31 12.05 -3.12
N GLY A 17 -8.26 12.77 -3.72
CA GLY A 17 -8.37 14.23 -3.58
C GLY A 17 -7.26 15.05 -4.26
N VAL A 18 -6.43 14.43 -5.11
CA VAL A 18 -5.33 15.13 -5.79
C VAL A 18 -5.78 15.84 -7.07
N ARG A 19 -5.21 17.02 -7.34
CA ARG A 19 -5.46 17.78 -8.57
C ARG A 19 -4.92 17.03 -9.80
N ARG A 20 -5.58 17.16 -10.95
CA ARG A 20 -5.22 16.45 -12.21
C ARG A 20 -3.73 16.56 -12.57
N GLY A 21 -3.12 17.74 -12.44
CA GLY A 21 -1.71 17.97 -12.76
C GLY A 21 -0.70 17.27 -11.81
N GLN A 22 -1.16 16.79 -10.65
CA GLN A 22 -0.34 16.10 -9.65
C GLN A 22 -0.58 14.59 -9.60
N MET A 23 -1.63 14.07 -10.27
CA MET A 23 -2.04 12.66 -10.20
C MET A 23 -0.91 11.67 -10.50
N ARG A 24 -0.11 11.92 -11.54
CA ARG A 24 0.99 11.02 -11.92
C ARG A 24 2.05 10.91 -10.84
N ARG A 25 2.41 12.06 -10.23
CA ARG A 25 3.41 12.11 -9.15
C ARG A 25 2.87 11.51 -7.87
N ALA A 26 1.62 11.83 -7.52
CA ALA A 26 0.97 11.23 -6.36
C ALA A 26 0.91 9.71 -6.46
N ALA A 27 0.54 9.17 -7.63
CA ALA A 27 0.57 7.73 -7.86
C ALA A 27 1.98 7.13 -7.77
N ALA A 28 2.99 7.79 -8.35
CA ALA A 28 4.36 7.28 -8.27
C ALA A 28 4.88 7.25 -6.82
N VAL A 29 4.66 8.33 -6.06
CA VAL A 29 5.05 8.41 -4.64
C VAL A 29 4.29 7.38 -3.81
N GLY A 30 2.98 7.30 -3.99
CA GLY A 30 2.13 6.34 -3.31
C GLY A 30 2.50 4.89 -3.63
N ALA A 31 2.85 4.59 -4.88
CA ALA A 31 3.25 3.25 -5.30
C ALA A 31 4.58 2.83 -4.66
N LEU A 32 5.59 3.69 -4.72
CA LEU A 32 6.88 3.42 -4.08
C LEU A 32 6.74 3.31 -2.56
N ALA A 33 5.92 4.17 -1.94
CA ALA A 33 5.64 4.10 -0.52
C ALA A 33 4.83 2.86 -0.12
N GLY A 34 3.90 2.43 -0.97
CA GLY A 34 3.14 1.20 -0.80
C GLY A 34 4.01 -0.05 -0.91
N MET A 35 5.12 -0.03 -1.66
CA MET A 35 6.06 -1.15 -1.73
C MET A 35 7.14 -1.11 -0.64
N ALA A 36 7.34 0.03 0.01
CA ALA A 36 8.46 0.23 0.93
C ALA A 36 8.47 -0.70 2.16
N PRO A 37 7.33 -1.08 2.78
CA PRO A 37 7.34 -1.98 3.95
C PRO A 37 7.99 -3.34 3.67
N ASP A 38 7.85 -3.89 2.46
CA ASP A 38 8.47 -5.17 2.05
C ASP A 38 10.00 -5.09 1.89
N LEU A 39 10.60 -3.90 2.01
CA LEU A 39 12.06 -3.79 2.13
C LEU A 39 12.59 -4.41 3.43
N ASP A 40 11.69 -4.85 4.34
CA ASP A 40 12.03 -5.70 5.48
C ASP A 40 12.75 -7.00 5.08
N VAL A 41 12.64 -7.46 3.84
CA VAL A 41 13.42 -8.58 3.28
C VAL A 41 14.94 -8.34 3.35
N LEU A 42 15.37 -7.07 3.44
CA LEU A 42 16.77 -6.70 3.62
C LEU A 42 17.25 -6.89 5.06
N ILE A 43 16.33 -7.02 6.02
CA ILE A 43 16.61 -7.34 7.42
C ILE A 43 16.89 -8.84 7.50
N ARG A 44 18.14 -9.21 7.25
CA ARG A 44 18.60 -10.61 7.24
C ARG A 44 19.95 -10.74 7.93
N SER A 45 20.21 -11.89 8.52
CA SER A 45 21.47 -12.22 9.17
C SER A 45 22.09 -13.45 8.53
N SER A 46 23.42 -13.45 8.35
CA SER A 46 24.16 -14.63 7.88
C SER A 46 24.32 -15.71 8.96
N ARG A 47 24.09 -15.34 10.23
CA ARG A 47 24.21 -16.25 11.39
C ARG A 47 22.86 -16.79 11.86
N ASP A 48 21.77 -16.08 11.53
CA ASP A 48 20.41 -16.43 11.91
C ASP A 48 19.51 -16.36 10.68
N SER A 49 19.17 -17.54 10.15
CA SER A 49 18.31 -17.69 8.99
C SER A 49 16.84 -17.42 9.28
N LEU A 50 16.42 -17.45 10.55
CA LEU A 50 15.03 -17.22 10.95
C LEU A 50 14.71 -15.73 11.07
N LEU A 51 15.71 -14.88 11.27
CA LEU A 51 15.55 -13.45 11.47
C LEU A 51 14.75 -12.76 10.34
N ALA A 52 14.97 -13.16 9.09
CA ALA A 52 14.21 -12.63 7.95
C ALA A 52 12.73 -13.01 8.02
N ILE A 53 12.41 -14.22 8.48
CA ILE A 53 11.03 -14.72 8.60
C ILE A 53 10.35 -14.07 9.82
N GLU A 54 11.09 -13.86 10.90
CA GLU A 54 10.60 -13.26 12.14
C GLU A 54 10.19 -11.80 11.93
N TYR A 55 11.03 -11.02 11.24
CA TYR A 55 10.79 -9.59 11.00
C TYR A 55 9.92 -9.31 9.77
N HIS A 56 9.70 -10.29 8.89
CA HIS A 56 8.79 -10.10 7.77
C HIS A 56 7.36 -9.85 8.25
N ARG A 57 6.76 -8.74 7.80
CA ARG A 57 5.42 -8.26 8.20
C ARG A 57 5.29 -7.93 9.69
N HIS A 58 6.40 -7.51 10.30
CA HIS A 58 6.45 -7.11 11.71
C HIS A 58 6.23 -5.60 11.86
N PHE A 59 7.22 -4.88 12.40
CA PHE A 59 7.06 -3.47 12.75
C PHE A 59 6.91 -2.56 11.52
N THR A 60 7.52 -2.92 10.40
CA THR A 60 7.44 -2.20 9.11
C THR A 60 6.02 -2.10 8.56
N HIS A 61 5.16 -3.07 8.90
CA HIS A 61 3.77 -3.16 8.46
C HIS A 61 2.77 -2.66 9.52
N SER A 62 3.26 -2.25 10.69
CA SER A 62 2.44 -1.79 11.80
C SER A 62 1.92 -0.36 11.60
N LEU A 63 0.67 -0.11 11.98
CA LEU A 63 0.06 1.21 11.84
C LEU A 63 0.75 2.29 12.68
N ALA A 64 1.35 1.90 13.81
CA ALA A 64 2.11 2.81 14.65
C ALA A 64 3.40 3.29 13.98
N PHE A 65 4.03 2.43 13.15
CA PHE A 65 5.27 2.75 12.46
C PHE A 65 5.04 3.45 11.11
N VAL A 66 3.85 3.32 10.51
CA VAL A 66 3.49 3.93 9.22
C VAL A 66 3.85 5.43 9.12
N PRO A 67 3.57 6.31 10.10
CA PRO A 67 3.97 7.72 10.03
C PRO A 67 5.50 7.91 9.92
N ILE A 68 6.26 7.11 10.67
CA ILE A 68 7.73 7.17 10.68
C ILE A 68 8.27 6.66 9.33
N GLY A 69 7.81 5.49 8.88
CA GLY A 69 8.18 4.93 7.58
C GLY A 69 7.84 5.88 6.43
N ALA A 70 6.67 6.53 6.49
CA ALA A 70 6.25 7.50 5.49
C ALA A 70 7.14 8.75 5.46
N VAL A 71 7.62 9.25 6.60
CA VAL A 71 8.59 10.36 6.63
C VAL A 71 9.90 9.94 5.95
N VAL A 72 10.42 8.75 6.27
CA VAL A 72 11.66 8.23 5.67
C VAL A 72 11.51 8.12 4.15
N VAL A 73 10.45 7.47 3.67
CA VAL A 73 10.18 7.35 2.23
C VAL A 73 10.00 8.73 1.59
N ALA A 74 9.25 9.63 2.23
CA ALA A 74 9.02 10.97 1.72
C ALA A 74 10.35 11.75 1.58
N LEU A 75 11.24 11.68 2.58
CA LEU A 75 12.54 12.33 2.53
C LEU A 75 13.44 11.74 1.44
N MET A 76 13.44 10.41 1.27
CA MET A 76 14.23 9.75 0.22
C MET A 76 13.75 10.11 -1.19
N LEU A 77 12.43 10.19 -1.39
CA LEU A 77 11.84 10.48 -2.71
C LEU A 77 11.74 11.99 -3.01
N TRP A 78 11.78 12.85 -2.00
CA TRP A 78 11.61 14.30 -2.15
C TRP A 78 12.59 14.94 -3.16
N PRO A 79 13.91 14.67 -3.13
CA PRO A 79 14.86 15.26 -4.08
C PRO A 79 14.58 14.88 -5.54
N MET A 80 13.95 13.72 -5.77
CA MET A 80 13.70 13.19 -7.11
C MET A 80 12.34 13.62 -7.66
N LEU A 81 11.30 13.56 -6.83
CA LEU A 81 9.90 13.67 -7.25
C LEU A 81 9.17 14.93 -6.74
N GLY A 82 9.68 15.57 -5.68
CA GLY A 82 9.02 16.69 -5.00
C GLY A 82 9.71 18.04 -5.18
N SER A 83 11.03 18.08 -5.00
CA SER A 83 11.85 19.31 -4.94
C SER A 83 11.78 20.21 -6.17
N ARG A 84 11.52 19.63 -7.34
CA ARG A 84 11.43 20.35 -8.63
C ARG A 84 10.04 20.87 -8.95
N VAL A 85 9.04 20.62 -8.08
CA VAL A 85 7.64 21.01 -8.32
C VAL A 85 7.34 22.30 -7.59
N GLN A 86 7.24 23.40 -8.35
CA GLN A 86 6.85 24.70 -7.80
C GLN A 86 5.49 24.61 -7.09
N GLY A 87 5.42 25.12 -5.85
CA GLY A 87 4.20 25.20 -5.06
C GLY A 87 3.70 23.88 -4.47
N LEU A 88 4.48 22.79 -4.52
CA LEU A 88 4.15 21.54 -3.82
C LEU A 88 4.72 21.59 -2.39
N PRO A 89 3.89 21.69 -1.34
CA PRO A 89 4.39 21.62 0.03
C PRO A 89 4.82 20.19 0.40
N PHE A 90 5.89 20.06 1.17
CA PHE A 90 6.39 18.77 1.67
C PHE A 90 5.31 17.97 2.40
N VAL A 91 4.45 18.64 3.19
CA VAL A 91 3.33 18.01 3.90
C VAL A 91 2.41 17.23 2.96
N ARG A 92 2.10 17.78 1.77
CA ARG A 92 1.25 17.08 0.80
C ARG A 92 1.95 15.85 0.21
N PHE A 93 3.25 15.96 -0.05
CA PHE A 93 4.08 14.85 -0.53
C PHE A 93 4.20 13.74 0.51
N TYR A 94 4.40 14.12 1.77
CA TYR A 94 4.36 13.21 2.92
C TYR A 94 3.01 12.50 3.04
N VAL A 95 1.88 13.21 2.88
CA VAL A 95 0.55 12.58 2.89
C VAL A 95 0.40 11.53 1.78
N TRP A 96 0.96 11.75 0.59
CA TRP A 96 0.96 10.72 -0.47
C TRP A 96 1.74 9.47 -0.06
N ALA A 97 2.92 9.66 0.54
CA ALA A 97 3.71 8.54 1.06
C ALA A 97 3.00 7.83 2.22
N LEU A 98 2.39 8.59 3.13
CA LEU A 98 1.65 8.09 4.27
C LEU A 98 0.49 7.20 3.84
N LEU A 99 -0.31 7.64 2.88
CA LEU A 99 -1.42 6.86 2.33
C LEU A 99 -0.92 5.57 1.65
N GLY A 100 0.20 5.65 0.94
CA GLY A 100 0.87 4.48 0.36
C GLY A 100 1.28 3.46 1.43
N CYS A 101 2.09 3.87 2.41
CA CYS A 101 2.56 2.99 3.48
C CYS A 101 1.41 2.43 4.33
N ALA A 102 0.41 3.25 4.67
CA ALA A 102 -0.76 2.82 5.44
C ALA A 102 -1.56 1.72 4.73
N SER A 103 -1.69 1.84 3.40
CA SER A 103 -2.44 0.86 2.61
C SER A 103 -1.82 -0.53 2.62
N HIS A 104 -0.49 -0.61 2.78
CA HIS A 104 0.24 -1.86 2.71
C HIS A 104 -0.13 -2.85 3.82
N GLY A 105 0.01 -2.42 5.08
CA GLY A 105 -0.28 -3.28 6.23
C GLY A 105 -1.74 -3.68 6.33
N LEU A 106 -2.66 -2.78 5.93
CA LEU A 106 -4.09 -3.08 5.86
C LEU A 106 -4.41 -4.15 4.81
N LEU A 107 -3.83 -4.03 3.61
CA LEU A 107 -4.02 -4.99 2.54
C LEU A 107 -3.38 -6.34 2.87
N ASP A 108 -2.24 -6.33 3.54
CA ASP A 108 -1.60 -7.55 4.03
C ASP A 108 -2.42 -8.27 5.10
N ALA A 109 -3.10 -7.53 5.99
CA ALA A 109 -4.04 -8.10 6.96
C ALA A 109 -5.27 -8.75 6.29
N MET A 110 -5.62 -8.34 5.06
CA MET A 110 -6.68 -8.99 4.27
C MET A 110 -6.26 -10.34 3.69
N THR A 111 -4.98 -10.69 3.73
CA THR A 111 -4.47 -12.00 3.27
C THR A 111 -4.38 -13.03 4.41
N SER A 112 -4.19 -14.30 4.07
CA SER A 112 -4.08 -15.40 5.03
C SER A 112 -2.73 -15.51 5.77
N TYR A 113 -1.75 -14.66 5.44
CA TYR A 113 -0.38 -14.83 5.95
C TYR A 113 -0.15 -14.28 7.36
N GLY A 114 -0.99 -13.33 7.78
CA GLY A 114 -0.88 -12.68 9.10
C GLY A 114 0.09 -11.51 9.13
N THR A 115 -0.35 -10.39 9.71
CA THR A 115 0.41 -9.13 9.79
C THR A 115 0.27 -8.52 11.18
N ARG A 116 1.36 -8.03 11.79
CA ARG A 116 1.32 -7.40 13.12
C ARG A 116 0.85 -5.94 13.05
N LEU A 117 -0.43 -5.76 12.70
CA LEU A 117 -1.01 -4.45 12.38
C LEU A 117 -0.98 -3.47 13.57
N LEU A 118 -1.18 -3.98 14.79
CA LEU A 118 -1.29 -3.19 16.03
C LEU A 118 0.00 -3.14 16.85
N TRP A 119 1.13 -3.63 16.32
CA TRP A 119 2.41 -3.48 17.01
C TRP A 119 2.73 -1.98 17.19
N PRO A 120 3.28 -1.53 18.34
CA PRO A 120 3.76 -2.29 19.49
C PRO A 120 2.72 -2.56 20.59
N LEU A 121 1.46 -2.19 20.38
CA LEU A 121 0.40 -2.37 21.37
C LEU A 121 -0.02 -3.84 21.52
N SER A 122 0.09 -4.62 20.44
CA SER A 122 -0.25 -6.04 20.42
C SER A 122 0.59 -6.80 19.39
N ASP A 123 0.91 -8.05 19.73
CA ASP A 123 1.61 -9.00 18.86
C ASP A 123 0.67 -9.89 18.03
N LEU A 124 -0.64 -9.62 18.08
CA LEU A 124 -1.62 -10.35 17.29
C LEU A 124 -1.35 -10.19 15.78
N ARG A 125 -1.27 -11.34 15.09
CA ARG A 125 -1.18 -11.40 13.63
C ARG A 125 -2.59 -11.38 13.04
N ALA A 126 -2.97 -10.25 12.44
CA ALA A 126 -4.24 -10.13 11.73
C ALA A 126 -4.17 -10.83 10.38
N ALA A 127 -5.06 -11.81 10.15
CA ALA A 127 -5.25 -12.51 8.89
C ALA A 127 -6.76 -12.70 8.65
N TRP A 128 -7.34 -11.86 7.80
CA TRP A 128 -8.80 -11.86 7.55
C TRP A 128 -9.22 -12.78 6.40
N ASN A 129 -8.28 -13.41 5.70
CA ASN A 129 -8.57 -14.41 4.65
C ASN A 129 -9.54 -13.92 3.55
N VAL A 130 -9.50 -12.62 3.24
CA VAL A 130 -10.42 -11.98 2.28
C VAL A 130 -9.92 -12.10 0.84
N VAL A 131 -8.60 -12.06 0.63
CA VAL A 131 -7.98 -12.06 -0.70
C VAL A 131 -6.68 -12.87 -0.71
N SER A 132 -6.39 -13.48 -1.85
CA SER A 132 -5.15 -14.23 -2.06
C SER A 132 -3.94 -13.29 -2.12
N VAL A 133 -2.76 -13.80 -1.76
CA VAL A 133 -1.50 -13.04 -1.80
C VAL A 133 -1.15 -12.59 -3.23
N ILE A 134 -1.44 -13.44 -4.22
CA ILE A 134 -1.33 -13.14 -5.65
C ILE A 134 -2.71 -13.40 -6.24
N ASP A 135 -3.37 -12.35 -6.74
CA ASP A 135 -4.71 -12.44 -7.29
C ASP A 135 -4.81 -11.64 -8.60
N PRO A 136 -4.70 -12.29 -9.77
CA PRO A 136 -4.79 -11.60 -11.06
C PRO A 136 -6.14 -10.93 -11.31
N LEU A 137 -7.24 -11.46 -10.75
CA LEU A 137 -8.57 -10.87 -10.90
C LEU A 137 -8.70 -9.59 -10.08
N PHE A 138 -8.01 -9.48 -8.95
CA PHE A 138 -7.90 -8.22 -8.23
C PHE A 138 -6.93 -7.24 -8.93
N THR A 139 -5.76 -7.74 -9.32
CA THR A 139 -4.60 -6.92 -9.72
C THR A 139 -4.73 -6.34 -11.12
N LEU A 140 -5.15 -7.13 -12.11
CA LEU A 140 -5.17 -6.71 -13.52
C LEU A 140 -6.21 -5.60 -13.80
N PRO A 141 -7.47 -5.69 -13.32
CA PRO A 141 -8.43 -4.61 -13.51
C PRO A 141 -8.01 -3.33 -12.77
N LEU A 142 -7.45 -3.45 -11.57
CA LEU A 142 -6.87 -2.34 -10.83
C LEU A 142 -5.75 -1.65 -11.64
N ALA A 143 -4.79 -2.44 -12.15
CA ALA A 143 -3.69 -1.93 -12.96
C ALA A 143 -4.18 -1.19 -14.21
N LEU A 144 -5.17 -1.77 -14.90
CA LEU A 144 -5.77 -1.16 -16.09
C LEU A 144 -6.46 0.16 -15.76
N LEU A 145 -7.35 0.18 -14.76
CA LEU A 145 -8.12 1.37 -14.40
C LEU A 145 -7.22 2.50 -13.88
N LEU A 146 -6.27 2.18 -12.99
CA LEU A 146 -5.31 3.14 -12.47
C LEU A 146 -4.36 3.64 -13.57
N GLY A 147 -3.85 2.74 -14.41
CA GLY A 147 -3.00 3.09 -15.55
C GLY A 147 -3.70 4.06 -16.52
N LEU A 148 -4.96 3.78 -16.87
CA LEU A 148 -5.77 4.67 -17.70
C LEU A 148 -6.07 6.01 -16.98
N ALA A 149 -6.28 5.99 -15.67
CA ALA A 149 -6.50 7.20 -14.87
C ALA A 149 -5.29 8.14 -14.91
N ILE A 150 -4.09 7.59 -14.77
CA ILE A 150 -2.79 8.28 -14.82
C ILE A 150 -2.50 8.78 -16.24
N TRP A 151 -2.72 7.93 -17.24
CA TRP A 151 -2.43 8.26 -18.64
C TRP A 151 -3.32 9.40 -19.14
N ARG A 152 -4.63 9.30 -18.89
CA ARG A 152 -5.63 10.28 -19.33
C ARG A 152 -5.87 11.43 -18.34
N SER A 153 -5.21 11.42 -17.18
CA SER A 153 -5.42 12.38 -16.08
C SER A 153 -6.91 12.51 -15.68
N ARG A 154 -7.61 11.37 -15.62
CA ARG A 154 -9.05 11.30 -15.34
C ARG A 154 -9.32 10.75 -13.94
N PRO A 155 -9.68 11.59 -12.95
CA PRO A 155 -9.92 11.13 -11.58
C PRO A 155 -11.11 10.17 -11.46
N ARG A 156 -12.06 10.22 -12.40
CA ARG A 156 -13.18 9.26 -12.46
C ARG A 156 -12.70 7.81 -12.66
N LEU A 157 -11.62 7.59 -13.41
CA LEU A 157 -11.06 6.24 -13.61
C LEU A 157 -10.37 5.73 -12.34
N ALA A 158 -9.71 6.60 -11.58
CA ALA A 158 -9.18 6.25 -10.27
C ALA A 158 -10.32 5.92 -9.28
N ALA A 159 -11.43 6.67 -9.32
CA ALA A 159 -12.60 6.34 -8.52
C ALA A 159 -13.20 4.97 -8.89
N LEU A 160 -13.24 4.62 -10.18
CA LEU A 160 -13.65 3.27 -10.62
C LEU A 160 -12.67 2.19 -10.14
N ALA A 161 -11.36 2.45 -10.15
CA ALA A 161 -10.37 1.53 -9.58
C ALA A 161 -10.61 1.31 -8.08
N ALA A 162 -10.88 2.38 -7.32
CA ALA A 162 -11.22 2.29 -5.90
C ALA A 162 -12.53 1.54 -5.66
N ALA A 163 -13.55 1.79 -6.49
CA ALA A 163 -14.81 1.06 -6.43
C ALA A 163 -14.61 -0.44 -6.71
N TRP A 164 -13.78 -0.79 -7.71
CA TRP A 164 -13.41 -2.17 -8.00
C TRP A 164 -12.77 -2.84 -6.79
N CYS A 165 -11.77 -2.21 -6.16
CA CYS A 165 -11.12 -2.76 -4.98
C CYS A 165 -12.11 -2.96 -3.83
N ALA A 166 -12.95 -1.96 -3.54
CA ALA A 166 -13.93 -2.04 -2.47
C ALA A 166 -14.96 -3.16 -2.71
N VAL A 167 -15.50 -3.27 -3.92
CA VAL A 167 -16.46 -4.33 -4.28
C VAL A 167 -15.81 -5.70 -4.20
N TYR A 168 -14.61 -5.88 -4.76
CA TYR A 168 -13.91 -7.16 -4.76
C TYR A 168 -13.63 -7.65 -3.34
N LEU A 169 -13.07 -6.76 -2.49
CA LEU A 169 -12.76 -7.09 -1.10
C LEU A 169 -14.03 -7.32 -0.27
N ALA A 170 -15.11 -6.58 -0.53
CA ALA A 170 -16.39 -6.82 0.12
C ALA A 170 -16.98 -8.19 -0.25
N ILE A 171 -16.92 -8.59 -1.52
CA ILE A 171 -17.33 -9.93 -1.95
C ILE A 171 -16.48 -11.00 -1.26
N GLY A 172 -15.17 -10.83 -1.20
CA GLY A 172 -14.27 -11.75 -0.50
C GLY A 172 -14.60 -11.87 0.99
N ALA A 173 -14.87 -10.74 1.66
CA ALA A 173 -15.25 -10.73 3.07
C ALA A 173 -16.60 -11.43 3.32
N LEU A 174 -17.58 -11.23 2.44
CA LEU A 174 -18.87 -11.93 2.52
C LEU A 174 -18.73 -13.43 2.30
N GLN A 175 -17.83 -13.86 1.39
CA GLN A 175 -17.55 -15.27 1.17
C GLN A 175 -16.86 -15.89 2.38
N GLN A 176 -15.87 -15.21 2.96
CA GLN A 176 -15.19 -15.66 4.16
C GLN A 176 -16.17 -15.82 5.34
N GLN A 177 -17.03 -14.82 5.57
CA GLN A 177 -18.02 -14.89 6.64
C GLN A 177 -18.95 -16.10 6.48
N ARG A 178 -19.40 -16.40 5.24
CA ARG A 178 -20.25 -17.57 4.96
C ARG A 178 -19.54 -18.91 5.13
N ALA A 179 -18.21 -18.94 5.03
CA ALA A 179 -17.44 -20.15 5.23
C ALA A 179 -17.23 -20.45 6.72
N GLU A 180 -17.26 -19.42 7.58
CA GLU A 180 -17.09 -19.54 9.04
C GLU A 180 -18.40 -19.85 9.78
N THR A 181 -19.56 -19.58 9.18
CA THR A 181 -20.91 -19.83 9.72
C THR A 181 -21.52 -21.12 9.18
#